data_AF-R7AY78-F1
#
_entry.id   AF-R7AY78-F1
#
_cell.length_a   1.000
_cell.length_b   1.000
_cell.length_c   1.000
_cell.angle_alpha   90.00
_cell.angle_beta   90.00
_cell.angle_gamma   90.00
#
_symmetry.space_group_name_H-M   'P 1'
#
loop_
_entity.id
_entity.type
_entity.pdbx_description
1 polymer ?
#
loop_
_entity_poly.entity_id
_entity_poly.type
_entity_poly.pdbx_seq_one_letter_code
_entity_poly.pdbx_strand_id
1 'polypeptide(L)'
;MGFVLKSSIKRLGNFMTMYDQDRLNKIVSEAHSRVSDSYFTSVFLSHSHHDTDLIFPIVVLLRGYGIDVYVDWMDETMSKVPTGETAQKLKTKIQVNNKFLFLATNSALSSKWCNWEIGYGDAYKYIDDIAVFPILSDGKWEGQEYLQIYPSVKLRGVYNEYHLGPNNFYVEYPNGDSISLKEWIKQ
;
A
#
# COMPACT_ATOMS: atom_id res chain seq x y z
N MET A 1 -14.14 -9.98 -5.86
CA MET A 1 -13.10 -9.51 -4.92
C MET A 1 -13.75 -8.59 -3.88
N GLY A 2 -13.39 -8.71 -2.60
CA GLY A 2 -13.89 -7.79 -1.56
C GLY A 2 -13.12 -6.47 -1.56
N PHE A 3 -13.63 -5.45 -0.86
CA PHE A 3 -12.98 -4.15 -0.72
C PHE A 3 -12.97 -3.66 0.72
N VAL A 4 -12.08 -2.71 1.02
CA VAL A 4 -12.04 -1.99 2.29
C VAL A 4 -12.54 -0.56 2.08
N LEU A 5 -13.34 -0.04 3.01
CA LEU A 5 -13.83 1.33 2.93
C LEU A 5 -12.73 2.33 3.25
N LYS A 6 -12.68 3.43 2.49
CA LYS A 6 -11.78 4.58 2.71
C LYS A 6 -11.94 5.15 4.13
N SER A 7 -13.16 5.21 4.64
CA SER A 7 -13.47 5.65 6.00
C SER A 7 -12.77 4.80 7.07
N SER A 8 -12.75 3.47 6.89
CA SER A 8 -12.06 2.54 7.79
C SER A 8 -10.56 2.82 7.84
N ILE A 9 -9.92 3.05 6.68
CA ILE A 9 -8.50 3.36 6.59
C ILE A 9 -8.17 4.69 7.29
N LYS A 10 -8.96 5.74 7.03
CA LYS A 10 -8.77 7.05 7.68
C LYS A 10 -8.93 6.98 9.20
N ARG A 11 -9.96 6.27 9.68
CA ARG A 11 -10.21 6.09 11.11
C ARG A 11 -9.05 5.37 11.80
N LEU A 12 -8.53 4.31 11.18
CA LEU A 12 -7.36 3.60 11.66
C LEU A 12 -6.13 4.50 11.73
N GLY A 13 -5.88 5.27 10.67
CA GLY A 13 -4.79 6.26 10.65
C GLY A 13 -4.90 7.22 11.82
N ASN A 14 -6.07 7.84 12.02
CA ASN A 14 -6.33 8.74 13.13
C ASN A 14 -6.16 8.09 14.51
N PHE A 15 -6.61 6.84 14.66
CA PHE A 15 -6.43 6.11 15.91
C PHE A 15 -4.94 5.86 16.19
N MET A 16 -4.19 5.40 15.19
CA MET A 16 -2.75 5.14 15.32
C MET A 16 -1.95 6.43 15.55
N THR A 17 -2.40 7.55 15.01
CA THR A 17 -1.74 8.85 15.18
C THR A 17 -2.03 9.49 16.55
N MET A 18 -3.28 9.48 16.99
CA MET A 18 -3.73 10.19 18.19
C MET A 18 -3.22 9.56 19.50
N TYR A 19 -2.88 8.26 19.47
CA TYR A 19 -2.34 7.55 20.63
C TYR A 19 -0.80 7.55 20.70
N ASP A 20 -0.11 7.94 19.62
CA ASP A 20 1.35 7.80 19.54
C ASP A 20 2.01 8.89 18.68
N GLN A 21 1.86 10.14 19.13
CA GLN A 21 2.38 11.34 18.47
C GLN A 21 3.91 11.29 18.30
N ASP A 22 4.63 10.71 19.26
CA ASP A 22 6.09 10.55 19.20
C ASP A 22 6.51 9.51 18.17
N ARG A 23 5.78 8.39 18.04
CA ARG A 23 6.02 7.43 16.97
C ARG A 23 5.67 7.98 15.60
N LEU A 24 4.66 8.84 15.47
CA LEU A 24 4.43 9.57 14.22
C LEU A 24 5.57 10.50 13.88
N ASN A 25 6.03 11.30 14.85
CA ASN A 25 7.15 12.21 14.63
C ASN A 25 8.40 11.43 14.23
N LYS A 26 8.62 10.26 14.85
CA LYS A 26 9.66 9.32 14.47
C LYS A 26 9.45 8.77 13.06
N ILE A 27 8.27 8.26 12.72
CA ILE A 27 7.90 7.76 11.38
C ILE A 27 8.10 8.83 10.30
N VAL A 28 7.70 10.08 10.56
CA VAL A 28 7.84 11.21 9.64
C VAL A 28 9.31 11.59 9.52
N SER A 29 10.06 11.65 10.62
CA SER A 29 11.51 11.91 10.59
C SER A 29 12.28 10.81 9.84
N GLU A 30 11.89 9.54 10.02
CA GLU A 30 12.44 8.39 9.30
C GLU A 30 12.07 8.41 7.82
N ALA A 31 10.92 9.00 7.45
CA ALA A 31 10.57 9.26 6.05
C ALA A 31 11.59 10.17 5.36
N HIS A 32 12.11 11.15 6.11
CA HIS A 32 13.09 12.11 5.61
C HIS A 32 14.53 11.55 5.65
N SER A 33 14.85 10.69 6.62
CA SER A 33 16.14 10.00 6.67
C SER A 33 16.09 8.66 5.94
N ARG A 34 16.52 8.63 4.68
CA ARG A 34 16.55 7.44 3.78
C ARG A 34 17.32 6.20 4.27
N VAL A 35 17.79 6.17 5.52
CA VAL A 35 18.62 5.10 6.05
C VAL A 35 18.22 4.86 7.50
N SER A 36 17.33 3.90 7.70
CA SER A 36 17.22 3.22 8.98
C SER A 36 17.54 1.75 8.70
N ASP A 37 18.72 1.32 9.13
CA ASP A 37 19.15 -0.09 9.17
C ASP A 37 18.22 -0.99 10.03
N SER A 38 17.13 -0.44 10.58
CA SER A 38 16.16 -1.16 11.41
C SER A 38 14.99 -1.78 10.63
N TYR A 39 14.82 -1.43 9.36
CA TYR A 39 13.76 -1.97 8.51
C TYR A 39 14.26 -3.18 7.70
N PHE A 40 13.79 -4.38 8.06
CA PHE A 40 14.18 -5.62 7.37
C PHE A 40 13.48 -5.82 6.02
N THR A 41 12.32 -5.19 5.83
CA THR A 41 11.51 -5.32 4.62
C THR A 41 10.99 -3.97 4.16
N SER A 42 10.91 -3.81 2.84
CA SER A 42 10.48 -2.60 2.15
C SER A 42 9.34 -2.89 1.17
N VAL A 43 8.45 -1.92 0.96
CA VAL A 43 7.32 -2.04 0.04
C VAL A 43 7.23 -0.85 -0.90
N PHE A 44 7.08 -1.15 -2.20
CA PHE A 44 6.68 -0.17 -3.19
C PHE A 44 5.16 0.02 -3.14
N LEU A 45 4.71 1.23 -2.81
CA LEU A 45 3.29 1.56 -2.72
C LEU A 45 2.79 2.25 -3.99
N SER A 46 2.21 1.48 -4.92
CA SER A 46 1.60 2.02 -6.14
C SER A 46 0.22 2.61 -5.83
N HIS A 47 -0.01 3.86 -6.23
CA HIS A 47 -1.23 4.61 -5.93
C HIS A 47 -1.48 5.76 -6.91
N SER A 48 -2.69 6.30 -6.94
CA SER A 48 -2.99 7.50 -7.71
C SER A 48 -2.62 8.77 -6.94
N HIS A 49 -2.10 9.77 -7.64
CA HIS A 49 -1.84 11.10 -7.09
C HIS A 49 -3.12 11.82 -6.62
N HIS A 50 -4.31 11.29 -6.93
CA HIS A 50 -5.59 11.79 -6.44
C HIS A 50 -6.00 11.20 -5.09
N ASP A 51 -5.29 10.19 -4.57
CA ASP A 51 -5.60 9.48 -3.34
C ASP A 51 -4.69 9.85 -2.17
N THR A 52 -4.18 11.08 -2.19
CA THR A 52 -3.20 11.60 -1.21
C THR A 52 -3.65 11.46 0.25
N ASP A 53 -4.96 11.55 0.48
CA ASP A 53 -5.59 11.42 1.79
C ASP A 53 -5.67 9.97 2.31
N LEU A 54 -5.35 8.98 1.48
CA LEU A 54 -5.19 7.57 1.87
C LEU A 54 -3.74 7.20 2.16
N ILE A 55 -2.78 7.89 1.54
CA ILE A 55 -1.37 7.55 1.60
C ILE A 55 -0.86 7.62 3.03
N PHE A 56 -1.13 8.73 3.72
CA PHE A 56 -0.63 8.91 5.08
C PHE A 56 -1.15 7.82 6.06
N PRO A 57 -2.47 7.55 6.17
CA PRO A 57 -2.96 6.43 7.00
C PRO A 57 -2.35 5.07 6.67
N ILE A 58 -2.15 4.77 5.38
CA ILE A 58 -1.58 3.48 4.94
C ILE A 58 -0.10 3.40 5.26
N VAL A 59 0.66 4.47 5.04
CA VAL A 59 2.07 4.55 5.44
C VAL A 59 2.20 4.36 6.96
N VAL A 60 1.35 5.00 7.76
CA VAL A 60 1.31 4.83 9.21
C VAL A 60 1.02 3.38 9.59
N LEU A 61 0.06 2.73 8.93
CA LEU A 61 -0.26 1.32 9.14
C LEU A 61 0.94 0.41 8.86
N LEU A 62 1.55 0.57 7.68
CA LEU A 62 2.64 -0.28 7.20
C LEU A 62 3.93 -0.08 8.00
N ARG A 63 4.32 1.17 8.28
CA ARG A 63 5.43 1.48 9.19
C ARG A 63 5.11 1.06 10.63
N GLY A 64 3.82 1.02 10.98
CA GLY A 64 3.29 0.38 12.16
C GLY A 64 3.74 -1.07 12.36
N TYR A 65 4.06 -1.78 11.26
CA TYR A 65 4.61 -3.13 11.26
C TYR A 65 6.13 -3.21 11.31
N GLY A 66 6.82 -2.07 11.22
CA GLY A 66 8.27 -2.00 11.10
C GLY A 66 8.75 -2.26 9.68
N ILE A 67 8.12 -1.62 8.68
CA ILE A 67 8.38 -1.79 7.25
C ILE A 67 8.74 -0.44 6.64
N ASP A 68 9.75 -0.40 5.77
CA ASP A 68 10.01 0.80 4.98
C ASP A 68 9.04 0.91 3.80
N VAL A 69 8.52 2.11 3.55
CA VAL A 69 7.48 2.34 2.54
C VAL A 69 7.98 3.36 1.56
N TYR A 70 8.20 2.92 0.31
CA TYR A 70 8.52 3.79 -0.79
C TYR A 70 7.25 4.35 -1.43
N VAL A 71 7.20 5.67 -1.57
CA VAL A 71 6.11 6.41 -2.20
C VAL A 71 6.70 7.42 -3.17
N ASP A 72 6.34 7.34 -4.45
CA ASP A 72 6.97 8.09 -5.55
C ASP A 72 6.93 9.62 -5.38
N TRP A 73 5.80 10.21 -4.99
CA TRP A 73 5.67 11.65 -4.76
C TRP A 73 6.44 12.18 -3.55
N MET A 74 6.88 11.31 -2.63
CA MET A 74 7.76 11.66 -1.51
C MET A 74 9.24 11.61 -1.90
N ASP A 75 9.56 11.08 -3.08
CA ASP A 75 10.91 11.05 -3.61
C ASP A 75 11.23 12.37 -4.32
N GLU A 76 11.94 13.26 -3.63
CA GLU A 76 12.36 14.57 -4.16
C GLU A 76 13.19 14.47 -5.47
N THR A 77 13.73 13.29 -5.80
CA THR A 77 14.48 13.06 -7.05
C THR A 77 13.59 12.73 -8.25
N MET A 78 12.27 12.64 -8.05
CA MET A 78 11.27 12.36 -9.06
C MET A 78 10.72 13.64 -9.68
N SER A 79 10.63 13.66 -11.01
CA SER A 79 9.98 14.75 -11.73
C SER A 79 8.48 14.74 -11.46
N LYS A 80 7.89 15.91 -11.20
CA LYS A 80 6.43 16.08 -11.05
C LYS A 80 5.65 15.74 -12.32
N VAL A 81 6.31 15.77 -13.47
CA VAL A 81 5.76 15.32 -14.75
C VAL A 81 6.44 14.01 -15.13
N PRO A 82 5.68 12.90 -15.29
CA PRO A 82 6.27 11.62 -15.65
C PRO A 82 6.94 11.66 -17.03
N THR A 83 8.18 11.17 -17.10
CA THR A 83 8.95 11.03 -18.33
C THR A 83 9.49 9.59 -18.48
N GLY A 84 10.20 9.31 -19.56
CA GLY A 84 10.91 8.04 -19.71
C GLY A 84 11.93 7.77 -18.59
N GLU A 85 12.55 8.83 -18.04
CA GLU A 85 13.44 8.71 -16.88
C GLU A 85 12.66 8.32 -15.61
N THR A 86 11.48 8.89 -15.40
CA THR A 86 10.56 8.47 -14.32
C THR A 86 10.27 6.98 -14.42
N ALA A 87 9.94 6.48 -15.62
CA ALA A 87 9.70 5.06 -15.82
C ALA A 87 10.92 4.20 -15.44
N GLN A 88 12.15 4.59 -15.81
CA GLN A 88 13.35 3.85 -15.42
C GLN A 88 13.60 3.86 -13.92
N LYS A 89 13.38 5.01 -13.25
CA LYS A 89 13.47 5.10 -11.79
C LYS A 89 12.44 4.19 -11.12
N LEU A 90 11.19 4.22 -11.57
CA LEU A 90 10.12 3.37 -11.04
C LEU A 90 10.44 1.88 -11.21
N LYS A 91 10.95 1.45 -12.37
CA LYS A 91 11.41 0.07 -12.57
C LYS A 91 12.41 -0.36 -11.51
N THR A 92 13.46 0.44 -11.32
CA THR A 92 14.47 0.16 -10.29
C THR A 92 13.85 0.10 -8.91
N LYS A 93 12.96 1.05 -8.56
CA LYS A 93 12.30 1.09 -7.25
C LYS A 93 11.40 -0.11 -7.01
N ILE A 94 10.63 -0.54 -8.00
CA ILE A 94 9.80 -1.75 -7.91
C ILE A 94 10.66 -2.99 -7.67
N GLN A 95 11.80 -3.11 -8.35
CA GLN A 95 12.69 -4.26 -8.20
C GLN A 95 13.38 -4.31 -6.82
N VAL A 96 13.93 -3.17 -6.35
CA VAL A 96 14.72 -3.14 -5.11
C VAL A 96 13.86 -3.21 -3.84
N ASN A 97 12.60 -2.77 -3.89
CA ASN A 97 11.69 -2.98 -2.77
C ASN A 97 11.33 -4.47 -2.68
N ASN A 98 11.17 -5.01 -1.48
CA ASN A 98 10.89 -6.43 -1.31
C ASN A 98 9.49 -6.77 -1.82
N LYS A 99 8.48 -6.02 -1.38
CA LYS A 99 7.07 -6.22 -1.72
C LYS A 99 6.55 -5.11 -2.65
N PHE A 100 5.47 -5.41 -3.35
CA PHE A 100 4.68 -4.47 -4.14
C PHE A 100 3.23 -4.46 -3.64
N LEU A 101 2.71 -3.29 -3.30
CA LEU A 101 1.34 -3.12 -2.84
C LEU A 101 0.62 -2.10 -3.72
N PHE A 102 -0.43 -2.54 -4.40
CA PHE A 102 -1.24 -1.70 -5.27
C PHE A 102 -2.50 -1.19 -4.57
N LEU A 103 -2.62 0.11 -4.36
CA LEU A 103 -3.86 0.72 -3.84
C LEU A 103 -4.90 0.83 -4.95
N ALA A 104 -5.74 -0.19 -5.10
CA ALA A 104 -6.73 -0.29 -6.16
C ALA A 104 -7.98 0.55 -5.82
N THR A 105 -7.88 1.87 -5.91
CA THR A 105 -8.99 2.84 -5.93
C THR A 105 -9.48 3.04 -7.37
N ASN A 106 -10.66 3.65 -7.60
CA ASN A 106 -11.13 3.95 -8.96
C ASN A 106 -10.17 4.93 -9.71
N SER A 107 -9.56 5.86 -8.99
CA SER A 107 -8.54 6.80 -9.48
C SER A 107 -7.23 6.10 -9.87
N ALA A 108 -6.84 5.04 -9.17
CA ALA A 108 -5.69 4.22 -9.55
C ALA A 108 -6.01 3.31 -10.74
N LEU A 109 -7.21 2.70 -10.77
CA LEU A 109 -7.66 1.84 -11.86
C LEU A 109 -7.82 2.58 -13.20
N SER A 110 -8.17 3.87 -13.16
CA SER A 110 -8.24 4.73 -14.35
C SER A 110 -6.88 5.33 -14.76
N SER A 111 -5.83 5.17 -13.95
CA SER A 111 -4.50 5.69 -14.22
C SER A 111 -3.69 4.75 -15.11
N LYS A 112 -3.25 5.25 -16.27
CA LYS A 112 -2.35 4.52 -17.17
C LYS A 112 -1.02 4.16 -16.50
N TRP A 113 -0.51 5.04 -15.63
CA TRP A 113 0.74 4.82 -14.91
C TRP A 113 0.60 3.71 -13.88
N CYS A 114 -0.44 3.76 -13.05
CA CYS A 114 -0.68 2.72 -12.05
C CYS A 114 -0.89 1.33 -12.68
N ASN A 115 -1.68 1.26 -13.75
CA ASN A 115 -1.89 0.01 -14.50
C ASN A 115 -0.59 -0.51 -15.15
N TRP A 116 0.31 0.40 -15.57
CA TRP A 116 1.63 0.03 -16.05
C TRP A 116 2.54 -0.47 -14.91
N GLU A 117 2.51 0.19 -13.75
CA GLU A 117 3.29 -0.20 -12.57
C GLU A 117 2.91 -1.59 -12.07
N ILE A 118 1.63 -1.93 -11.97
CA ILE A 118 1.20 -3.27 -11.56
C ILE A 118 1.62 -4.32 -12.59
N GLY A 119 1.50 -4.04 -13.89
CA GLY A 119 1.97 -4.97 -14.93
C GLY A 119 3.49 -5.18 -14.90
N TYR A 120 4.26 -4.16 -14.56
CA TYR A 120 5.70 -4.32 -14.34
C TYR A 120 5.98 -5.05 -13.03
N GLY A 121 5.27 -4.73 -11.95
CA GLY A 121 5.39 -5.39 -10.66
C GLY A 121 5.10 -6.89 -10.74
N ASP A 122 4.04 -7.28 -11.45
CA ASP A 122 3.67 -8.67 -11.74
C ASP A 122 4.86 -9.47 -12.27
N ALA A 123 5.56 -8.95 -13.28
CA ALA A 123 6.70 -9.64 -13.89
C ALA A 123 7.87 -9.95 -12.95
N TYR A 124 7.98 -9.28 -11.79
CA TYR A 124 9.09 -9.47 -10.83
C TYR A 124 8.66 -9.99 -9.46
N LYS A 125 7.38 -9.82 -9.10
CA LYS A 125 6.88 -10.02 -7.74
C LYS A 125 5.80 -11.08 -7.66
N TYR A 126 5.26 -11.50 -8.80
CA TYR A 126 4.21 -12.50 -8.82
C TYR A 126 4.70 -13.87 -8.32
N ILE A 127 4.01 -14.55 -7.41
CA ILE A 127 2.74 -14.16 -6.74
C ILE A 127 2.95 -13.72 -5.27
N ASP A 128 4.08 -14.08 -4.66
CA ASP A 128 4.24 -14.01 -3.20
C ASP A 128 4.62 -12.61 -2.69
N ASP A 129 5.16 -11.76 -3.57
CA ASP A 129 5.66 -10.43 -3.21
C ASP A 129 4.80 -9.30 -3.77
N ILE A 130 3.61 -9.61 -4.28
CA ILE A 130 2.65 -8.65 -4.82
C ILE A 130 1.27 -8.83 -4.19
N ALA A 131 0.62 -7.72 -3.83
CA ALA A 131 -0.77 -7.73 -3.41
C ALA A 131 -1.52 -6.49 -3.90
N VAL A 132 -2.82 -6.66 -4.11
CA VAL A 132 -3.76 -5.58 -4.40
C VAL A 132 -4.50 -5.21 -3.12
N PHE A 133 -4.71 -3.93 -2.89
CA PHE A 133 -5.46 -3.40 -1.75
C PHE A 133 -6.66 -2.61 -2.27
N PRO A 134 -7.82 -3.27 -2.45
CA PRO A 134 -9.00 -2.62 -3.00
C PRO A 134 -9.61 -1.68 -1.98
N ILE A 135 -9.67 -0.39 -2.32
CA ILE A 135 -10.20 0.64 -1.44
C ILE A 135 -11.38 1.33 -2.14
N LEU A 136 -12.55 1.26 -1.50
CA LEU A 136 -13.75 1.95 -1.93
C LEU A 136 -13.85 3.31 -1.23
N SER A 137 -13.80 4.39 -2.01
CA SER A 137 -14.03 5.76 -1.53
C SER A 137 -15.52 6.08 -1.42
N ASP A 138 -16.18 6.23 -2.56
CA ASP A 138 -17.59 6.58 -2.70
C ASP A 138 -18.20 5.84 -3.90
N GLY A 139 -19.48 5.49 -3.82
CA GLY A 139 -20.19 4.84 -4.92
C GLY A 139 -19.82 3.36 -5.10
N LYS A 140 -19.51 2.97 -6.34
CA LYS A 140 -19.15 1.58 -6.69
C LYS A 140 -17.66 1.48 -6.97
N TRP A 141 -17.04 0.42 -6.48
CA TRP A 141 -15.70 0.05 -6.90
C TRP A 141 -15.81 -0.58 -8.28
N GLU A 142 -15.18 0.02 -9.28
CA GLU A 142 -15.29 -0.45 -10.66
C GLU A 142 -14.63 -1.82 -10.82
N GLY A 143 -13.53 -2.03 -10.10
CA GLY A 143 -12.70 -3.22 -10.22
C GLY A 143 -12.11 -3.39 -11.60
N GLN A 144 -11.19 -4.35 -11.75
CA GLN A 144 -10.72 -4.83 -13.04
C GLN A 144 -10.54 -6.35 -12.96
N GLU A 145 -10.98 -7.06 -14.00
CA GLU A 145 -11.07 -8.52 -14.02
C GLU A 145 -9.71 -9.18 -13.81
N TYR A 146 -8.65 -8.61 -14.40
CA TYR A 146 -7.30 -9.16 -14.26
C TYR A 146 -6.76 -9.02 -12.84
N LEU A 147 -7.30 -8.13 -11.99
CA LEU A 147 -6.81 -8.01 -10.61
C LEU A 147 -7.15 -9.22 -9.74
N GLN A 148 -8.07 -10.08 -10.20
CA GLN A 148 -8.51 -11.27 -9.48
C GLN A 148 -7.43 -12.36 -9.40
N ILE A 149 -6.35 -12.23 -10.19
CA ILE A 149 -5.22 -13.16 -10.17
C ILE A 149 -4.22 -12.85 -9.04
N TYR A 150 -4.35 -11.70 -8.36
CA TYR A 150 -3.41 -11.30 -7.33
C TYR A 150 -3.95 -11.57 -5.93
N PRO A 151 -3.07 -11.80 -4.94
CA PRO A 151 -3.44 -11.76 -3.54
C PRO A 151 -4.06 -10.41 -3.17
N SER A 152 -5.14 -10.42 -2.40
CA SER A 152 -5.91 -9.22 -2.06
C SER A 152 -5.90 -8.93 -0.57
N VAL A 153 -5.59 -7.69 -0.20
CA VAL A 153 -5.72 -7.20 1.17
C VAL A 153 -7.21 -7.04 1.49
N LYS A 154 -7.64 -7.70 2.56
CA LYS A 154 -9.00 -7.68 3.06
C LYS A 154 -9.03 -7.32 4.54
N LEU A 155 -10.19 -6.85 4.97
CA LEU A 155 -10.48 -6.58 6.36
C LEU A 155 -11.27 -7.75 6.94
N ARG A 156 -10.79 -8.34 8.04
CA ARG A 156 -11.54 -9.34 8.80
C ARG A 156 -12.71 -8.65 9.48
N GLY A 157 -13.91 -9.24 9.38
CA GLY A 157 -15.13 -8.66 9.94
C GLY A 157 -14.92 -8.17 11.37
N VAL A 158 -15.23 -6.90 11.59
CA VAL A 158 -15.10 -6.25 12.90
C VAL A 158 -16.50 -6.05 13.46
N TYR A 159 -16.74 -6.48 14.70
CA TYR A 159 -18.05 -6.34 15.36
C TYR A 159 -18.53 -4.89 15.42
N ASN A 160 -17.60 -3.94 15.55
CA ASN A 160 -17.84 -2.51 15.38
C ASN A 160 -16.54 -1.82 14.94
N GLU A 161 -16.66 -0.59 14.45
CA GLU A 161 -15.54 0.23 13.96
C GLU A 161 -14.56 0.68 15.05
N TYR A 162 -14.89 0.50 16.34
CA TYR A 162 -14.00 0.81 17.47
C TYR A 162 -12.97 -0.29 17.74
N HIS A 163 -13.20 -1.50 17.25
CA HIS A 163 -12.24 -2.61 17.33
C HIS A 163 -11.39 -2.75 16.07
N LEU A 164 -11.43 -1.76 15.16
CA LEU A 164 -10.56 -1.73 14.00
C LEU A 164 -9.14 -1.41 14.44
N GLY A 165 -8.26 -2.39 14.33
CA GLY A 165 -6.84 -2.29 14.58
C GLY A 165 -6.01 -2.79 13.40
N PRO A 166 -4.68 -2.61 13.49
CA PRO A 166 -3.77 -3.03 12.42
C PRO A 166 -3.82 -4.56 12.19
N ASN A 167 -4.08 -5.37 13.23
CA ASN A 167 -4.14 -6.82 13.09
C ASN A 167 -5.41 -7.35 12.39
N ASN A 168 -6.35 -6.47 11.99
CA ASN A 168 -7.56 -6.90 11.29
C ASN A 168 -7.36 -7.09 9.79
N PHE A 169 -6.23 -6.66 9.23
CA PHE A 169 -5.91 -6.82 7.81
C PHE A 169 -5.23 -8.15 7.53
N TYR A 170 -5.67 -8.82 6.47
CA TYR A 170 -5.08 -10.06 5.98
C TYR A 170 -4.96 -10.03 4.46
N VAL A 171 -4.03 -10.81 3.91
CA VAL A 171 -3.89 -11.06 2.48
C VAL A 171 -4.54 -12.39 2.18
N GLU A 172 -5.45 -12.42 1.22
CA GLU A 172 -6.07 -13.64 0.69
C GLU A 172 -5.56 -13.89 -0.73
N TYR A 173 -4.95 -15.06 -0.94
CA TYR A 173 -4.45 -15.51 -2.22
C TYR A 173 -5.59 -16.03 -3.12
N PRO A 174 -5.41 -16.07 -4.45
CA PRO A 174 -6.44 -16.56 -5.38
C PRO A 174 -6.88 -18.01 -5.13
N ASN A 175 -6.02 -18.83 -4.51
CA ASN A 175 -6.32 -20.21 -4.14
C ASN A 175 -7.18 -20.33 -2.86
N GLY A 176 -7.46 -19.22 -2.17
CA GLY A 176 -8.21 -19.17 -0.92
C GLY A 176 -7.37 -19.17 0.35
N ASP A 177 -6.05 -19.37 0.25
CA ASP A 177 -5.15 -19.28 1.41
C ASP A 177 -5.09 -17.85 1.93
N SER A 178 -4.90 -17.70 3.24
CA SER A 178 -4.81 -16.37 3.84
C SER A 178 -3.78 -16.29 4.96
N ILE A 179 -3.18 -15.11 5.09
CA ILE A 179 -2.17 -14.77 6.08
C ILE A 179 -2.39 -13.34 6.57
N SER A 180 -2.02 -13.00 7.81
CA SER A 180 -2.15 -11.61 8.25
C SER A 180 -1.29 -10.67 7.41
N LEU A 181 -1.76 -9.44 7.17
CA LEU A 181 -1.01 -8.46 6.37
C LEU A 181 0.38 -8.21 6.97
N LYS A 182 0.47 -8.18 8.30
CA LYS A 182 1.73 -8.00 9.03
C LYS A 182 2.72 -9.13 8.77
N GLU A 183 2.26 -10.38 8.73
CA GLU A 183 3.13 -11.53 8.46
C GLU A 183 3.52 -11.60 6.99
N TRP A 184 2.56 -11.38 6.07
CA TRP A 184 2.82 -11.37 4.62
C TRP A 184 3.94 -10.40 4.24
N ILE A 185 3.90 -9.17 4.78
CA ILE A 185 4.92 -8.17 4.47
C ILE A 185 6.29 -8.52 5.08
N LYS A 186 6.36 -9.38 6.11
CA LYS A 186 7.62 -9.74 6.79
C LYS A 186 8.29 -11.01 6.26
N GLN A 187 7.63 -11.72 5.35
CA GLN A 187 8.25 -12.84 4.61
C GLN A 187 9.30 -12.31 3.64
#